data_AF-A0A2H6NEB7-F1
#
_entry.id   AF-A0A2H6NEB7-F1
#
_cell.length_a   1.000
_cell.length_b   1.000
_cell.length_c   1.000
_cell.angle_alpha   90.00
_cell.angle_beta   90.00
_cell.angle_gamma   90.00
#
_symmetry.space_group_name_H-M   'P 1'
#
loop_
_entity.id
_entity.type
_entity.pdbx_description
1 polymer ?
#
loop_
_entity_poly.entity_id
_entity_poly.type
_entity_poly.pdbx_seq_one_letter_code
_entity_poly.pdbx_strand_id
1 'polypeptide(L)'
;MTKKKKIVQKYFEQLYREDGTNPENIEQYLKRKGLPEIREEQKEILNKEITVMELKRAVERQKNNKTPGPDGLPAELYKYIYECFEPVMLDVYNEVLDFAKLPDSWREANISLIPKEDLDHKQIRNY
;
A
#
# COMPACT_ATOMS: atom_id res chain seq x y z
N MET A 1 26.06 10.14 -8.96
CA MET A 1 24.65 10.03 -9.40
C MET A 1 24.41 10.93 -10.62
N THR A 2 23.70 10.44 -11.64
CA THR A 2 23.38 11.20 -12.86
C THR A 2 22.40 12.35 -12.59
N LYS A 3 22.47 13.43 -13.39
CA LYS A 3 21.57 14.61 -13.28
C LYS A 3 20.09 14.22 -13.31
N LYS A 4 19.72 13.25 -14.14
CA LYS A 4 18.35 12.70 -14.23
C LYS A 4 17.89 12.09 -12.91
N LYS A 5 18.70 11.23 -12.28
CA LYS A 5 18.35 10.59 -10.99
C LYS A 5 18.03 11.62 -9.90
N LYS A 6 18.81 12.71 -9.81
CA LYS A 6 18.56 13.80 -8.84
C LYS A 6 17.23 14.52 -9.08
N ILE A 7 16.85 14.75 -10.34
CA ILE A 7 15.58 15.39 -10.68
C ILE A 7 14.40 14.51 -10.26
N VAL A 8 14.48 13.21 -10.59
CA VAL A 8 13.46 12.21 -10.26
C VAL A 8 13.29 12.09 -8.75
N GLN A 9 14.41 11.91 -8.05
CA GLN A 9 14.42 11.78 -6.58
C GLN A 9 13.76 13.01 -5.93
N LYS A 10 14.20 14.23 -6.28
CA LYS A 10 13.62 15.45 -5.70
C LYS A 10 12.12 15.58 -5.96
N TYR A 11 11.67 15.20 -7.16
CA TYR A 11 10.25 15.25 -7.52
C TYR A 11 9.42 14.32 -6.64
N PHE A 12 9.81 13.05 -6.51
CA PHE A 12 9.05 12.08 -5.71
C PHE A 12 9.20 12.29 -4.20
N GLU A 13 10.34 12.78 -3.72
CA GLU A 13 10.50 13.24 -2.33
C GLU A 13 9.51 14.35 -2.00
N GLN A 14 9.28 15.28 -2.94
CA GLN A 14 8.29 16.34 -2.76
C GLN A 14 6.85 15.81 -2.90
N LEU A 15 6.61 14.88 -3.83
CA LEU A 15 5.28 14.33 -4.10
C LEU A 15 4.74 13.49 -2.95
N TYR A 16 5.59 12.66 -2.34
CA TYR A 16 5.23 11.78 -1.22
C TYR A 16 5.54 12.40 0.14
N ARG A 17 5.90 13.68 0.18
CA ARG A 17 6.00 14.39 1.44
C ARG A 17 4.62 14.41 2.09
N GLU A 18 4.57 14.04 3.35
CA GLU A 18 3.36 14.20 4.16
C GLU A 18 2.90 15.66 4.08
N ASP A 19 1.68 15.87 3.57
CA ASP A 19 1.07 17.17 3.59
C ASP A 19 0.49 17.42 4.99
N GLY A 20 0.69 18.62 5.53
CA GLY A 20 0.17 19.01 6.85
C GLY A 20 -1.33 19.29 6.79
N THR A 21 -2.09 18.49 6.03
CA THR A 21 -3.51 18.70 5.83
C THR A 21 -4.22 18.58 7.17
N ASN A 22 -4.93 19.63 7.53
CA ASN A 22 -5.69 19.68 8.76
C ASN A 22 -6.80 18.58 8.74
N PRO A 23 -6.89 17.70 9.75
CA PRO A 23 -7.98 16.74 9.92
C PRO A 23 -9.39 17.32 9.75
N GLU A 24 -9.63 18.55 10.19
CA GLU A 24 -10.93 19.21 10.02
C GLU A 24 -11.29 19.43 8.55
N ASN A 25 -10.30 19.71 7.69
CA ASN A 25 -10.54 19.86 6.25
C ASN A 25 -10.92 18.52 5.62
N ILE A 26 -10.33 17.41 6.10
CA ILE A 26 -10.66 16.06 5.66
C ILE A 26 -12.10 15.74 6.06
N GLU A 27 -12.46 16.00 7.32
CA GLU A 27 -13.81 15.74 7.82
C GLU A 27 -14.88 16.55 7.04
N GLN A 28 -14.64 17.84 6.82
CA GLN A 28 -15.54 18.69 6.03
C GLN A 28 -15.70 18.18 4.59
N TYR A 29 -14.59 17.74 3.97
CA TYR A 29 -14.63 17.17 2.63
C TYR A 29 -15.51 15.92 2.58
N LEU A 30 -15.34 14.99 3.52
CA LEU A 30 -16.10 13.73 3.59
C LEU A 30 -17.59 14.00 3.84
N LYS A 31 -17.92 14.91 4.79
CA LYS A 31 -19.30 15.35 5.06
C LYS A 31 -19.97 15.92 3.82
N ARG A 32 -19.29 16.82 3.10
CA ARG A 32 -19.80 17.41 1.86
C ARG A 32 -20.05 16.38 0.77
N LYS A 33 -19.25 15.32 0.72
CA LYS A 33 -19.42 14.23 -0.26
C LYS A 33 -20.59 13.29 0.07
N GLY A 34 -21.16 13.38 1.28
CA GLY A 34 -22.32 12.58 1.67
C GLY A 34 -22.04 11.08 1.60
N LEU A 35 -20.82 10.67 1.99
CA LEU A 35 -20.43 9.26 1.97
C LEU A 35 -21.26 8.48 3.00
N PRO A 36 -21.62 7.21 2.71
CA PRO A 36 -22.34 6.38 3.66
C PRO A 36 -21.51 6.15 4.92
N GLU A 37 -22.13 6.31 6.08
CA GLU A 37 -21.52 5.99 7.36
C GLU A 37 -21.62 4.48 7.65
N ILE A 38 -20.54 3.92 8.19
CA ILE A 38 -20.46 2.51 8.58
C ILE A 38 -21.16 2.37 9.94
N ARG A 39 -22.11 1.43 10.04
CA ARG A 39 -22.83 1.13 11.30
C ARG A 39 -21.89 0.51 12.33
N GLU A 40 -22.21 0.62 13.61
CA GLU A 40 -21.39 0.03 14.69
C GLU A 40 -21.17 -1.48 14.50
N GLU A 41 -22.21 -2.25 14.17
CA GLU A 41 -22.09 -3.68 13.86
C GLU A 41 -21.08 -3.97 12.73
N GLN A 42 -21.02 -3.11 11.72
CA GLN A 42 -20.07 -3.25 10.62
C GLN A 42 -18.66 -2.89 11.06
N LYS A 43 -18.49 -1.87 11.91
CA LYS A 43 -17.19 -1.54 12.51
C LYS A 43 -16.67 -2.69 13.35
N GLU A 44 -17.53 -3.28 14.19
CA GLU A 44 -17.17 -4.46 14.99
C GLU A 44 -16.69 -5.60 14.09
N ILE A 45 -17.39 -5.89 12.99
CA ILE A 45 -16.97 -6.94 12.04
C ILE A 45 -15.64 -6.60 11.35
N LEU A 46 -15.46 -5.35 10.91
CA LEU A 46 -14.26 -4.92 10.17
C LEU A 46 -13.00 -4.86 11.04
N ASN A 47 -13.16 -4.71 12.36
CA ASN A 47 -12.06 -4.67 13.32
C ASN A 47 -11.84 -6.01 14.04
N LYS A 48 -12.48 -7.10 13.59
CA LYS A 48 -12.17 -8.43 14.11
C LYS A 48 -10.77 -8.85 13.69
N GLU A 49 -10.19 -9.69 14.52
CA GLU A 49 -8.94 -10.39 14.20
C GLU A 49 -9.03 -11.07 12.83
N ILE A 50 -7.98 -10.88 12.02
CA ILE A 50 -7.82 -11.51 10.72
C ILE A 50 -7.67 -13.01 10.95
N THR A 51 -8.48 -13.80 10.27
CA THR A 51 -8.45 -15.25 10.38
C THR A 51 -7.46 -15.87 9.40
N VAL A 52 -6.97 -17.07 9.72
CA VAL A 52 -6.17 -17.90 8.79
C VAL A 52 -6.87 -18.07 7.43
N MET A 53 -8.20 -18.23 7.44
CA MET A 53 -8.97 -18.42 6.21
C MET A 53 -8.99 -17.17 5.33
N GLU A 54 -9.13 -15.99 5.93
CA GLU A 54 -9.05 -14.72 5.22
C GLU A 54 -7.66 -14.47 4.66
N LEU A 55 -6.63 -14.73 5.47
CA LEU A 55 -5.23 -14.63 5.05
C LEU A 55 -4.94 -15.55 3.87
N LYS A 56 -5.30 -16.83 3.97
CA LYS A 56 -5.11 -17.82 2.90
C LYS A 56 -5.78 -17.37 1.61
N ARG A 57 -7.05 -16.95 1.71
CA ARG A 57 -7.82 -16.47 0.56
C ARG A 57 -7.19 -15.22 -0.06
N ALA A 58 -6.64 -14.31 0.74
CA ALA A 58 -5.95 -13.12 0.25
C ALA A 58 -4.67 -13.47 -0.52
N VAL A 59 -3.86 -14.40 -0.01
CA VAL A 59 -2.64 -14.89 -0.67
C VAL A 59 -2.98 -15.58 -1.99
N GLU A 60 -3.96 -16.49 -2.00
CA GLU A 60 -4.37 -17.23 -3.20
C GLU A 60 -4.89 -16.29 -4.31
N ARG A 61 -5.58 -15.21 -3.94
CA ARG A 61 -6.14 -14.22 -4.87
C ARG A 61 -5.11 -13.27 -5.49
N GLN A 62 -3.88 -13.23 -4.99
CA GLN A 62 -2.82 -12.41 -5.58
C GLN A 62 -2.66 -12.76 -7.07
N LYS A 63 -2.40 -11.75 -7.92
CA LYS A 63 -2.19 -12.00 -9.35
C LYS A 63 -0.77 -12.50 -9.57
N ASN A 64 -0.62 -13.51 -10.43
CA ASN A 64 0.68 -13.98 -10.88
C ASN A 64 1.33 -12.98 -11.84
N ASN A 65 2.64 -13.10 -12.03
CA ASN A 65 3.48 -12.31 -12.93
C ASN A 65 3.41 -10.80 -12.63
N LYS A 66 3.31 -10.46 -11.35
CA LYS A 66 3.45 -9.08 -10.87
C LYS A 66 4.89 -8.82 -10.46
N THR A 67 5.34 -7.59 -10.69
CA THR A 67 6.66 -7.15 -10.25
C THR A 67 6.73 -7.24 -8.73
N PRO A 68 7.74 -7.93 -8.16
CA PRO A 68 7.90 -8.03 -6.72
C PRO A 68 8.26 -6.67 -6.10
N GLY A 69 8.11 -6.60 -4.78
CA GLY A 69 8.55 -5.44 -4.01
C GLY A 69 10.08 -5.34 -3.92
N PRO A 70 10.60 -4.44 -3.07
CA PRO A 70 12.03 -4.34 -2.78
C PRO A 70 12.67 -5.65 -2.27
N ASP A 71 11.87 -6.55 -1.69
CA ASP A 71 12.29 -7.88 -1.23
C ASP A 71 12.63 -8.86 -2.36
N GLY A 72 12.17 -8.59 -3.59
CA GLY A 72 12.34 -9.46 -4.75
C GLY A 72 11.50 -10.73 -4.72
N LEU A 73 10.57 -10.88 -3.77
CA LEU A 73 9.77 -12.10 -3.61
C LEU A 73 8.47 -12.01 -4.41
N PRO A 74 8.23 -12.88 -5.40
CA PRO A 74 7.01 -12.83 -6.20
C PRO A 74 5.82 -13.47 -5.45
N ALA A 75 4.60 -13.10 -5.82
CA ALA A 75 3.38 -13.63 -5.22
C ALA A 75 3.30 -15.17 -5.29
N GLU A 76 3.85 -15.76 -6.36
CA GLU A 76 3.92 -17.20 -6.59
C GLU A 76 4.73 -17.92 -5.50
N LEU A 77 5.79 -17.29 -5.00
CA LEU A 77 6.58 -17.87 -3.92
C LEU A 77 5.76 -17.92 -2.64
N TYR A 78 5.10 -16.81 -2.27
CA TYR A 78 4.22 -16.76 -1.10
C TYR A 78 3.09 -17.78 -1.17
N LYS A 79 2.57 -18.08 -2.36
CA LYS A 79 1.58 -19.16 -2.57
C LYS A 79 2.20 -20.55 -2.42
N TYR A 80 3.39 -20.76 -2.97
CA TYR A 80 4.03 -22.07 -3.00
C TYR A 80 4.51 -22.52 -1.60
N ILE A 81 5.06 -21.61 -0.80
CA ILE A 81 5.51 -21.86 0.57
C ILE A 81 4.63 -21.20 1.63
N TYR A 82 3.33 -21.09 1.36
CA TYR A 82 2.37 -20.42 2.23
C TYR A 82 2.41 -20.97 3.67
N GLU A 83 2.40 -22.30 3.82
CA GLU A 83 2.39 -22.97 5.12
C GLU A 83 3.64 -22.62 5.97
N CYS A 84 4.76 -22.27 5.33
CA CYS A 84 5.97 -21.85 6.05
C CYS A 84 5.85 -20.44 6.64
N PHE A 85 5.06 -19.56 6.01
CA PHE A 85 4.92 -18.16 6.41
C PHE A 85 3.61 -17.86 7.13
N GLU A 86 2.59 -18.73 7.03
CA GLU A 86 1.25 -18.50 7.56
C GLU A 86 1.28 -17.98 9.01
N PRO A 87 1.96 -18.62 9.98
CA PRO A 87 1.91 -18.17 11.37
C PRO A 87 2.48 -16.76 11.55
N VAL A 88 3.65 -16.51 10.95
CA VAL A 88 4.34 -15.21 11.06
C VAL A 88 3.57 -14.11 10.36
N MET A 89 2.98 -14.40 9.20
CA MET A 89 2.15 -13.45 8.48
C MET A 89 0.91 -13.07 9.29
N LEU A 90 0.21 -14.06 9.85
CA LEU A 90 -0.98 -13.84 10.65
C LEU A 90 -0.70 -12.94 11.85
N ASP A 91 0.37 -13.23 12.59
CA ASP A 91 0.81 -12.44 13.75
C ASP A 91 1.10 -10.99 13.35
N VAL A 92 1.88 -10.78 12.29
CA VAL A 92 2.22 -9.43 11.81
C VAL A 92 0.98 -8.65 11.36
N TYR A 93 0.06 -9.29 10.63
CA TYR A 93 -1.14 -8.61 10.14
C TYR A 93 -2.09 -8.22 11.29
N ASN A 94 -2.24 -9.06 12.30
CA ASN A 94 -3.05 -8.75 13.47
C ASN A 94 -2.37 -7.72 14.39
N GLU A 95 -1.04 -7.74 14.53
CA GLU A 95 -0.31 -6.68 15.25
C GLU A 95 -0.51 -5.30 14.57
N VAL A 96 -0.45 -5.26 13.23
CA VAL A 96 -0.73 -4.03 12.48
C VAL A 96 -2.16 -3.54 12.72
N LEU A 97 -3.14 -4.45 12.75
CA LEU A 97 -4.54 -4.13 12.97
C LEU A 97 -4.78 -3.57 14.38
N ASP A 98 -4.20 -4.20 15.40
CA ASP A 98 -4.39 -3.83 16.81
C ASP A 98 -3.69 -2.53 17.19
N PHE A 99 -2.46 -2.33 16.72
CA PHE A 99 -1.62 -1.21 17.14
C PHE A 99 -1.56 -0.07 16.13
N ALA A 100 -2.21 -0.21 14.97
CA ALA A 100 -2.16 0.74 13.86
C ALA A 100 -0.72 1.12 13.45
N LYS A 101 0.22 0.18 13.60
CA LYS A 101 1.65 0.40 13.36
C LYS A 101 2.16 -0.51 12.25
N LEU A 102 2.45 0.07 11.09
CA LEU A 102 3.01 -0.64 9.95
C LEU A 102 4.51 -0.94 10.15
N PRO A 103 5.00 -2.11 9.68
CA PRO A 103 6.43 -2.37 9.55
C PRO A 103 7.10 -1.33 8.66
N ASP A 104 8.34 -0.96 8.97
CA ASP A 104 9.08 0.05 8.21
C ASP A 104 9.28 -0.37 6.74
N SER A 105 9.51 -1.67 6.50
CA SER A 105 9.68 -2.22 5.14
C SER A 105 8.46 -2.02 4.25
N TRP A 106 7.26 -1.87 4.80
CA TRP A 106 6.05 -1.60 4.01
C TRP A 106 5.98 -0.16 3.51
N ARG A 107 6.80 0.74 4.06
CA ARG A 107 6.93 2.14 3.63
C ARG A 107 8.02 2.31 2.55
N GLU A 108 8.71 1.24 2.20
CA GLU A 108 9.73 1.23 1.15
C GLU A 108 9.11 0.86 -0.20
N ALA A 109 9.53 1.55 -1.27
CA ALA A 109 9.06 1.27 -2.62
C ALA A 109 10.15 1.55 -3.65
N ASN A 110 10.18 0.71 -4.70
CA ASN A 110 11.02 0.94 -5.88
C ASN A 110 10.28 1.83 -6.88
N ILE A 111 10.82 3.03 -7.14
CA ILE A 111 10.25 3.95 -8.12
C ILE A 111 10.82 3.63 -9.51
N SER A 112 9.94 3.16 -10.39
CA SER A 112 10.21 2.95 -11.82
C SER A 112 9.42 3.95 -12.65
N LEU A 113 10.10 4.64 -13.57
CA LEU A 113 9.47 5.62 -14.46
C LEU A 113 8.92 4.92 -15.70
N ILE A 114 7.62 5.07 -15.96
CA ILE A 114 6.97 4.48 -17.12
C ILE A 114 6.33 5.63 -17.91
N PRO A 115 6.86 5.98 -19.09
CA PRO A 115 6.35 7.10 -19.86
C PRO A 115 4.89 6.87 -20.24
N LYS A 116 4.02 7.84 -19.93
CA LYS A 116 2.62 7.83 -20.38
C LYS A 116 2.57 8.10 -21.88
N GLU A 117 1.70 7.39 -22.58
CA GLU A 117 1.47 7.61 -24.00
C GLU A 117 0.94 9.03 -24.25
N ASP A 118 1.27 9.61 -25.42
CA ASP A 118 0.77 10.89 -25.92
C ASP A 118 1.01 12.15 -25.07
N LEU A 119 1.95 12.10 -24.10
CA LEU A 119 2.30 13.25 -23.28
C LEU A 119 3.75 13.72 -23.49
N ASP A 120 4.03 14.97 -23.12
CA ASP A 120 5.39 15.52 -23.19
C ASP A 120 6.33 14.84 -22.17
N HIS A 121 7.18 13.95 -22.66
CA HIS A 121 8.19 13.21 -21.88
C HIS A 121 9.36 14.09 -21.40
N LYS A 122 9.31 15.41 -21.56
CA LYS A 122 10.21 16.34 -20.86
C LYS A 122 9.72 16.69 -19.46
N GLN A 123 8.44 16.44 -19.15
CA GLN A 123 7.85 16.72 -17.84
C GLN A 123 7.88 15.46 -16.97
N ILE A 124 8.49 15.55 -15.78
CA ILE A 124 8.66 14.38 -14.89
C ILE A 124 7.31 13.77 -14.44
N ARG A 125 6.25 14.58 -14.31
CA ARG A 125 4.88 14.14 -13.97
C ARG A 125 4.19 13.25 -15.04
N ASN A 126 4.79 13.17 -16.23
CA ASN A 126 4.29 12.40 -17.36
C ASN A 126 4.98 11.02 -17.47
N TYR A 127 5.83 10.67 -16.51
CA TYR A 127 6.36 9.33 -16.27
C TYR A 127 5.73 8.72 -15.02
#